data_AF-A0A6L5GB48-F1
#
_entry.id   AF-A0A6L5GB48-F1
#
_cell.length_a   1.000
_cell.length_b   1.000
_cell.length_c   1.000
_cell.angle_alpha   90.00
_cell.angle_beta   90.00
_cell.angle_gamma   90.00
#
_symmetry.space_group_name_H-M   'P 1'
#
loop_
_entity.id
_entity.type
_entity.pdbx_description
1 polymer ?
#
loop_
_entity_poly.entity_id
_entity_poly.type
_entity_poly.pdbx_seq_one_letter_code
_entity_poly.pdbx_strand_id
1 'polypeptide(L)'
;MDAALAAFLDRQAAVICGIDERLGVYADAVRDFVLGGGKRLRPAFAYWGARGAGLEDSDALVACVSSLELLQASALMHDDLIDGSDTRRGAPSVHRRFAALHESEGWSGRPEEFGAAAAILLGDLCLAWSDELFCSAGMPFAKVAAARSDFDLMRTEVSAGQYLDVLSEVRRDVSEATAAKVARYKSAKYTIERPLLIGASLAGADDRVRGHYSAIGLPLGEAFQLRDDVLGVFGDPAQTGKPAGDDLREGKHTFLVARASAAADPGQRAVLDASLGDPDLDAAGVARLRAILMDTGALADTEQRIEALASEAEAALESSRADVDPAALEVFAGLLVKAVKRDF
;
A
#
# COMPACT_ATOMS: atom_id res chain seq x y z
N MET A 1 -4.19 12.36 -13.43
CA MET A 1 -4.22 12.09 -11.97
C MET A 1 -3.47 13.16 -11.20
N ASP A 2 -2.14 13.32 -11.37
CA ASP A 2 -1.38 14.34 -10.63
C ASP A 2 -1.93 15.77 -10.78
N ALA A 3 -2.37 16.15 -11.97
CA ALA A 3 -3.03 17.45 -12.17
C ALA A 3 -4.33 17.62 -11.35
N ALA A 4 -5.14 16.56 -11.21
CA ALA A 4 -6.37 16.57 -10.42
C ALA A 4 -6.05 16.64 -8.91
N LEU A 5 -5.04 15.88 -8.45
CA LEU A 5 -4.55 15.94 -7.07
C LEU A 5 -3.98 17.32 -6.75
N ALA A 6 -3.11 17.86 -7.61
CA ALA A 6 -2.52 19.19 -7.43
C ALA A 6 -3.60 20.26 -7.32
N ALA A 7 -4.58 20.26 -8.23
CA ALA A 7 -5.70 21.20 -8.19
C ALA A 7 -6.53 21.10 -6.89
N PHE A 8 -6.76 19.88 -6.39
CA PHE A 8 -7.46 19.69 -5.11
C PHE A 8 -6.61 20.19 -3.93
N LEU A 9 -5.34 19.82 -3.88
CA LEU A 9 -4.41 20.19 -2.81
C LEU A 9 -4.14 21.70 -2.79
N ASP A 10 -4.09 22.38 -3.94
CA ASP A 10 -3.96 23.84 -4.02
C ASP A 10 -5.15 24.55 -3.35
N ARG A 11 -6.38 24.04 -3.57
CA ARG A 11 -7.57 24.57 -2.90
C ARG A 11 -7.53 24.33 -1.39
N GLN A 12 -7.15 23.12 -0.98
CA GLN A 12 -7.05 22.79 0.44
C GLN A 12 -5.95 23.58 1.16
N ALA A 13 -4.81 23.81 0.50
CA ALA A 13 -3.75 24.65 1.03
C ALA A 13 -4.25 26.09 1.26
N ALA A 14 -5.04 26.64 0.35
CA ALA A 14 -5.66 27.96 0.53
C ALA A 14 -6.64 27.98 1.70
N VAL A 15 -7.42 26.92 1.92
CA VAL A 15 -8.31 26.79 3.10
C VAL A 15 -7.50 26.76 4.39
N ILE A 16 -6.46 25.93 4.45
CA ILE A 16 -5.57 25.81 5.62
C ILE A 16 -4.89 27.14 5.94
N CYS A 17 -4.28 27.79 4.95
CA CYS A 17 -3.59 29.06 5.15
C CYS A 17 -4.55 30.21 5.46
N GLY A 18 -5.82 30.07 5.07
CA GLY A 18 -6.88 31.00 5.47
C GLY A 18 -7.28 30.90 6.94
N ILE A 19 -6.98 29.77 7.61
CA ILE A 19 -7.14 29.62 9.06
C ILE A 19 -5.99 30.33 9.77
N ASP A 20 -4.76 30.03 9.37
CA ASP A 20 -3.54 30.68 9.88
C ASP A 20 -2.39 30.48 8.88
N GLU A 21 -1.65 31.54 8.56
CA GLU A 21 -0.55 31.50 7.58
C GLU A 21 0.58 30.54 8.00
N ARG A 22 0.75 30.30 9.31
CA ARG A 22 1.78 29.39 9.84
C ARG A 22 1.49 27.92 9.50
N LEU A 23 0.28 27.59 9.08
CA LEU A 23 -0.09 26.24 8.65
C LEU A 23 0.37 25.93 7.22
N GLY A 24 1.06 26.84 6.52
CA GLY A 24 1.63 26.59 5.20
C GLY A 24 2.50 25.33 5.15
N VAL A 25 3.41 25.16 6.12
CA VAL A 25 4.27 23.96 6.22
C VAL A 25 3.49 22.66 6.38
N TYR A 26 2.29 22.74 6.98
CA TYR A 26 1.39 21.61 7.19
C TYR A 26 0.69 21.21 5.89
N ALA A 27 0.22 22.20 5.11
CA ALA A 27 -0.33 21.97 3.77
C ALA A 27 0.73 21.45 2.78
N ASP A 28 1.93 22.04 2.80
CA ASP A 28 3.05 21.65 1.94
C ASP A 28 3.49 20.22 2.22
N ALA A 29 3.47 19.78 3.48
CA ALA A 29 3.79 18.39 3.82
C ALA A 29 2.88 17.37 3.13
N VAL A 30 1.56 17.61 3.09
CA VAL A 30 0.64 16.73 2.34
C VAL A 30 0.92 16.82 0.85
N ARG A 31 1.11 18.04 0.33
CA ARG A 31 1.37 18.26 -1.09
C ARG A 31 2.61 17.51 -1.56
N ASP A 32 3.73 17.70 -0.87
CA ASP A 32 5.00 17.06 -1.18
C ASP A 32 4.87 15.54 -1.08
N PHE A 33 4.18 15.03 -0.06
CA PHE A 33 4.01 13.59 0.12
C PHE A 33 3.19 12.95 -1.01
N VAL A 34 2.07 13.59 -1.36
CA VAL A 34 1.14 13.08 -2.38
C VAL A 34 1.72 13.25 -3.78
N LEU A 35 2.29 14.41 -4.12
CA LEU A 35 2.80 14.72 -5.46
C LEU A 35 4.26 14.30 -5.68
N GLY A 36 5.03 14.10 -4.61
CA GLY A 36 6.45 13.76 -4.65
C GLY A 36 6.78 12.33 -5.13
N GLY A 37 5.78 11.55 -5.55
CA GLY A 37 6.02 10.30 -6.27
C GLY A 37 4.94 9.24 -6.05
N GLY A 38 5.29 8.00 -6.40
CA GLY A 38 4.41 6.83 -6.37
C GLY A 38 3.99 6.37 -7.77
N LYS A 39 3.71 5.07 -7.90
CA LYS A 39 3.34 4.44 -9.18
C LYS A 39 1.86 4.65 -9.57
N ARG A 40 1.07 5.32 -8.71
CA ARG A 40 -0.38 5.55 -8.88
C ARG A 40 -1.18 4.28 -9.19
N LEU A 41 -0.80 3.14 -8.59
CA LEU A 41 -1.39 1.84 -8.91
C LEU A 41 -2.88 1.76 -8.56
N ARG A 42 -3.24 2.19 -7.34
CA ARG A 42 -4.62 2.18 -6.85
C ARG A 42 -5.57 2.97 -7.75
N PRO A 43 -5.34 4.27 -8.03
CA PRO A 43 -6.22 5.02 -8.92
C PRO A 43 -6.18 4.48 -10.36
N ALA A 44 -5.06 3.90 -10.83
CA ALA A 44 -5.01 3.25 -12.14
C ALA A 44 -5.91 2.01 -12.22
N PHE A 45 -5.93 1.15 -11.19
CA PHE A 45 -6.84 0.01 -11.14
C PHE A 45 -8.31 0.45 -11.05
N ALA A 46 -8.63 1.48 -10.27
CA ALA A 46 -9.99 2.01 -10.25
C ALA A 46 -10.42 2.65 -11.57
N TYR A 47 -9.52 3.40 -12.22
CA TYR A 47 -9.74 3.96 -13.54
C TYR A 47 -10.01 2.87 -14.58
N TRP A 48 -9.12 1.90 -14.71
CA TRP A 48 -9.26 0.82 -15.69
C TRP A 48 -10.37 -0.17 -15.34
N GLY A 49 -10.71 -0.33 -14.06
CA GLY A 49 -11.92 -1.05 -13.66
C GLY A 49 -13.18 -0.36 -14.17
N ALA A 50 -13.25 0.97 -14.10
CA ALA A 50 -14.38 1.73 -14.64
C ALA A 50 -14.42 1.70 -16.17
N ARG A 51 -13.29 1.98 -16.84
CA ARG A 51 -13.17 1.95 -18.30
C ARG A 51 -13.46 0.56 -18.86
N GLY A 52 -12.93 -0.47 -18.23
CA GLY A 52 -13.12 -1.89 -18.58
C GLY A 52 -14.57 -2.35 -18.49
N ALA A 53 -15.36 -1.71 -17.62
CA ALA A 53 -16.79 -1.94 -17.47
C ALA A 53 -17.66 -0.99 -18.33
N GLY A 54 -17.05 -0.25 -19.26
CA GLY A 54 -17.76 0.59 -20.23
C GLY A 54 -18.04 2.03 -19.78
N LEU A 55 -17.47 2.50 -18.66
CA LEU A 55 -17.55 3.93 -18.32
C LEU A 55 -16.66 4.75 -19.24
N GLU A 56 -17.22 5.85 -19.79
CA GLU A 56 -16.46 6.78 -20.62
C GLU A 56 -15.39 7.53 -19.81
N ASP A 57 -14.33 7.94 -20.50
CA ASP A 57 -13.28 8.77 -19.92
C ASP A 57 -13.80 10.17 -19.57
N SER A 58 -13.36 10.70 -18.43
CA SER A 58 -13.65 12.08 -18.03
C SER A 58 -12.69 12.56 -16.95
N ASP A 59 -12.48 13.87 -16.89
CA ASP A 59 -11.72 14.49 -15.79
C ASP A 59 -12.35 14.20 -14.42
N ALA A 60 -13.69 14.10 -14.37
CA ALA A 60 -14.42 13.75 -13.16
C ALA A 60 -14.12 12.32 -12.67
N LEU A 61 -14.04 11.35 -13.59
CA LEU A 61 -13.62 9.99 -13.27
C LEU A 61 -12.18 9.98 -12.75
N VAL A 62 -11.27 10.64 -13.46
CA VAL A 62 -9.84 10.71 -13.09
C VAL A 62 -9.67 11.35 -11.71
N ALA A 63 -10.37 12.45 -11.42
CA ALA A 63 -10.33 13.12 -10.12
C ALA A 63 -10.94 12.24 -9.02
N CYS A 64 -12.08 11.59 -9.28
CA CYS A 64 -12.77 10.73 -8.33
C CYS A 64 -11.88 9.57 -7.87
N VAL A 65 -11.30 8.82 -8.81
CA VAL A 65 -10.41 7.68 -8.47
C VAL A 65 -9.07 8.14 -7.91
N SER A 66 -8.62 9.36 -8.21
CA SER A 66 -7.39 9.92 -7.60
C SER A 66 -7.51 10.11 -6.09
N SER A 67 -8.72 10.13 -5.52
CA SER A 67 -8.93 10.16 -4.06
C SER A 67 -8.26 9.00 -3.33
N LEU A 68 -8.02 7.88 -4.02
CA LEU A 68 -7.33 6.71 -3.48
C LEU A 68 -5.88 7.00 -3.09
N GLU A 69 -5.24 8.01 -3.70
CA GLU A 69 -3.88 8.42 -3.33
C GLU A 69 -3.85 9.21 -2.02
N LEU A 70 -4.95 9.91 -1.67
CA LEU A 70 -5.08 10.55 -0.35
C LEU A 70 -5.33 9.50 0.74
N LEU A 71 -6.10 8.46 0.44
CA LEU A 71 -6.23 7.31 1.34
C LEU A 71 -4.89 6.59 1.52
N GLN A 72 -4.11 6.44 0.45
CA GLN A 72 -2.75 5.89 0.53
C GLN A 72 -1.82 6.79 1.34
N ALA A 73 -1.91 8.11 1.19
CA ALA A 73 -1.12 9.03 1.99
C ALA A 73 -1.44 8.89 3.48
N SER A 74 -2.72 8.82 3.83
CA SER A 74 -3.19 8.54 5.19
C SER A 74 -2.58 7.25 5.74
N ALA A 75 -2.74 6.14 5.01
CA ALA A 75 -2.23 4.84 5.44
C ALA A 75 -0.71 4.85 5.66
N LEU A 76 0.07 5.45 4.75
CA LEU A 76 1.52 5.50 4.88
C LEU A 76 2.01 6.40 6.00
N MET A 77 1.38 7.57 6.20
CA MET A 77 1.78 8.49 7.27
C MET A 77 1.57 7.87 8.66
N HIS A 78 0.48 7.10 8.82
CA HIS A 78 0.21 6.35 10.06
C HIS A 78 1.11 5.12 10.19
N ASP A 79 1.26 4.32 9.13
CA ASP A 79 2.14 3.13 9.09
C ASP A 79 3.59 3.50 9.40
N ASP A 80 4.13 4.57 8.82
CA ASP A 80 5.49 5.06 9.10
C ASP A 80 5.69 5.40 10.58
N LEU A 81 4.67 5.96 11.24
CA LEU A 81 4.73 6.28 12.68
C LEU A 81 4.62 5.01 13.54
N ILE A 82 3.72 4.08 13.19
CA ILE A 82 3.50 2.82 13.91
C ILE A 82 4.76 1.96 13.86
N ASP A 83 5.36 1.82 12.68
CA ASP A 83 6.55 1.01 12.43
C ASP A 83 7.85 1.72 12.85
N GLY A 84 7.80 3.00 13.22
CA GLY A 84 8.98 3.81 13.54
C GLY A 84 9.92 4.03 12.35
N SER A 85 9.38 4.05 11.13
CA SER A 85 10.15 4.19 9.89
C SER A 85 10.71 5.60 9.70
N ASP A 86 12.03 5.73 9.59
CA ASP A 86 12.69 7.03 9.41
C ASP A 86 12.51 7.63 8.01
N THR A 87 12.35 6.77 6.99
CA THR A 87 12.33 7.20 5.59
C THR A 87 11.17 6.58 4.80
N ARG A 88 10.69 7.35 3.81
CA ARG A 88 9.66 6.94 2.87
C ARG A 88 9.98 7.53 1.50
N ARG A 89 10.09 6.68 0.48
CA ARG A 89 10.39 7.06 -0.92
C ARG A 89 11.67 7.92 -1.04
N GLY A 90 12.70 7.61 -0.26
CA GLY A 90 13.98 8.33 -0.26
C GLY A 90 13.95 9.69 0.45
N ALA A 91 12.85 10.08 1.09
CA ALA A 91 12.73 11.28 1.91
C ALA A 91 12.44 10.92 3.38
N PRO A 92 12.65 11.81 4.36
CA PRO A 92 12.23 11.58 5.74
C PRO A 92 10.72 11.33 5.83
N SER A 93 10.31 10.39 6.68
CA SER A 93 8.89 10.20 7.00
C SER A 93 8.30 11.46 7.65
N VAL A 94 6.97 11.59 7.64
CA VAL A 94 6.30 12.81 8.12
C VAL A 94 6.64 13.11 9.58
N HIS A 95 6.67 12.10 10.45
CA HIS A 95 7.00 12.34 11.86
C HIS A 95 8.45 12.82 12.04
N ARG A 96 9.40 12.28 11.28
CA ARG A 96 10.80 12.76 11.28
C ARG A 96 10.95 14.15 10.70
N ARG A 97 10.25 14.48 9.61
CA ARG A 97 10.25 15.83 9.02
C ARG A 97 9.82 16.89 10.04
N PHE A 98 8.74 16.63 10.78
CA PHE A 98 8.22 17.59 11.77
C PHE A 98 9.04 17.62 13.06
N ALA A 99 9.62 16.50 13.50
CA ALA A 99 10.58 16.50 14.60
C ALA A 99 11.81 17.37 14.25
N ALA A 100 12.39 17.22 13.07
CA ALA A 100 13.51 18.04 12.62
C ALA A 100 13.15 19.53 12.49
N LEU A 101 11.93 19.84 12.01
CA LEU A 101 11.44 21.22 11.99
C LEU A 101 11.39 21.82 13.40
N HIS A 102 10.82 21.11 14.37
CA HIS A 102 10.75 21.55 15.77
C HIS A 102 12.14 21.84 16.36
N GLU A 103 13.11 20.94 16.12
CA GLU A 103 14.50 21.14 16.56
C GLU A 103 15.13 22.37 15.93
N SER A 104 14.96 22.54 14.61
CA SER A 104 15.57 23.65 13.87
C SER A 104 15.05 25.03 14.34
N GLU A 105 13.80 25.08 14.78
CA GLU A 105 13.15 26.30 15.26
C GLU A 105 13.38 26.54 16.76
N GLY A 106 13.94 25.57 17.49
CA GLY A 106 14.22 25.69 18.93
C GLY A 106 12.96 25.86 19.78
N TRP A 107 11.84 25.25 19.36
CA TRP A 107 10.57 25.34 20.08
C TRP A 107 10.60 24.55 21.40
N SER A 108 9.71 24.92 22.33
CA SER A 108 9.54 24.18 23.58
C SER A 108 8.90 22.81 23.36
N GLY A 109 9.18 21.85 24.25
CA GLY A 109 8.60 20.50 24.21
C GLY A 109 9.54 19.46 23.60
N ARG A 110 9.02 18.29 23.24
CA ARG A 110 9.79 17.18 22.67
C ARG A 110 9.57 17.08 21.15
N PRO A 111 10.65 17.12 20.33
CA PRO A 111 10.54 17.03 18.88
C PRO A 111 9.73 15.81 18.40
N GLU A 112 9.99 14.64 18.98
CA GLU A 112 9.32 13.39 18.59
C GLU A 112 7.82 13.41 18.87
N GLU A 113 7.38 14.03 19.96
CA GLU A 113 5.94 14.16 20.26
C GLU A 113 5.25 15.09 19.27
N PHE A 114 5.91 16.18 18.86
CA PHE A 114 5.41 17.07 17.83
C PHE A 114 5.36 16.39 16.45
N GLY A 115 6.41 15.62 16.11
CA GLY A 115 6.47 14.80 14.90
C GLY A 115 5.34 13.78 14.84
N ALA A 116 5.13 13.02 15.92
CA ALA A 116 4.05 12.05 16.04
C ALA A 116 2.67 12.72 15.91
N ALA A 117 2.45 13.85 16.58
CA ALA A 117 1.22 14.62 16.47
C ALA A 117 0.95 15.06 15.02
N ALA A 118 1.98 15.54 14.30
CA ALA A 118 1.85 15.92 12.91
C ALA A 118 1.48 14.72 12.01
N ALA A 119 2.14 13.57 12.17
CA ALA A 119 1.84 12.37 11.38
C ALA A 119 0.40 11.86 11.62
N ILE A 120 -0.07 11.86 12.86
CA ILE A 120 -1.46 11.47 13.20
C ILE A 120 -2.45 12.41 12.51
N LEU A 121 -2.31 13.72 12.74
CA LEU A 121 -3.26 14.72 12.26
C LEU A 121 -3.25 14.83 10.71
N LEU A 122 -2.07 14.72 10.08
CA LEU A 122 -1.97 14.74 8.60
C LEU A 122 -2.57 13.48 8.00
N GLY A 123 -2.36 12.31 8.61
CA GLY A 123 -2.98 11.08 8.15
C GLY A 123 -4.50 11.13 8.28
N ASP A 124 -5.04 11.66 9.38
CA ASP A 124 -6.50 11.84 9.57
C ASP A 124 -7.07 12.83 8.55
N LEU A 125 -6.36 13.93 8.28
CA LEU A 125 -6.77 14.91 7.30
C LEU A 125 -6.79 14.34 5.87
N CYS A 126 -5.77 13.56 5.51
CA CYS A 126 -5.72 12.86 4.22
C CYS A 126 -6.88 11.86 4.07
N LEU A 127 -7.27 11.18 5.15
CA LEU A 127 -8.43 10.29 5.16
C LEU A 127 -9.73 11.06 4.92
N ALA A 128 -9.91 12.20 5.57
CA ALA A 128 -11.07 13.08 5.37
C ALA A 128 -11.11 13.63 3.93
N TRP A 129 -9.98 14.11 3.42
CA TRP A 129 -9.86 14.63 2.07
C TRP A 129 -10.03 13.57 0.98
N SER A 130 -9.71 12.30 1.27
CA SER A 130 -10.02 11.20 0.36
C SER A 130 -11.53 11.08 0.15
N ASP A 131 -12.33 11.15 1.23
CA ASP A 131 -13.80 11.14 1.13
C ASP A 131 -14.31 12.40 0.40
N GLU A 132 -13.77 13.57 0.73
CA GLU A 132 -14.13 14.84 0.10
C GLU A 132 -13.89 14.81 -1.42
N LEU A 133 -12.69 14.39 -1.86
CA LEU A 133 -12.37 14.32 -3.29
C LEU A 133 -13.21 13.26 -4.01
N PHE A 134 -13.43 12.09 -3.39
CA PHE A 134 -14.27 11.04 -3.96
C PHE A 134 -15.71 11.55 -4.21
N CYS A 135 -16.26 12.33 -3.28
CA CYS A 135 -17.63 12.86 -3.38
C CYS A 135 -17.75 14.11 -4.26
N SER A 136 -16.73 14.96 -4.30
CA SER A 136 -16.78 16.29 -4.93
C SER A 136 -16.12 16.38 -6.31
N ALA A 137 -15.59 15.27 -6.84
CA ALA A 137 -14.90 15.21 -8.14
C ALA A 137 -15.78 15.52 -9.38
N GLY A 138 -17.07 15.82 -9.21
CA GLY A 138 -17.97 16.15 -10.32
C GLY A 138 -18.61 14.93 -11.01
N MET A 139 -18.42 13.73 -10.47
CA MET A 139 -19.13 12.53 -10.91
C MET A 139 -20.63 12.62 -10.56
N PRO A 140 -21.53 12.01 -11.36
CA PRO A 140 -22.94 11.92 -10.99
C PRO A 140 -23.12 11.24 -9.64
N PHE A 141 -23.91 11.88 -8.74
CA PHE A 141 -24.10 11.40 -7.37
C PHE A 141 -24.50 9.92 -7.30
N ALA A 142 -25.40 9.46 -8.18
CA ALA A 142 -25.83 8.06 -8.20
C ALA A 142 -24.67 7.06 -8.44
N LYS A 143 -23.68 7.41 -9.26
CA LYS A 143 -22.50 6.56 -9.52
C LYS A 143 -21.57 6.53 -8.30
N VAL A 144 -21.33 7.68 -7.68
CA VAL A 144 -20.54 7.78 -6.43
C VAL A 144 -21.22 7.00 -5.30
N ALA A 145 -22.54 7.14 -5.16
CA ALA A 145 -23.33 6.43 -4.17
C ALA A 145 -23.28 4.90 -4.39
N ALA A 146 -23.30 4.43 -5.64
CA ALA A 146 -23.15 3.00 -5.96
C ALA A 146 -21.76 2.45 -5.57
N ALA A 147 -20.70 3.24 -5.74
CA ALA A 147 -19.33 2.86 -5.39
C ALA A 147 -18.98 3.05 -3.90
N ARG A 148 -19.85 3.72 -3.13
CA ARG A 148 -19.64 4.04 -1.72
C ARG A 148 -19.39 2.79 -0.86
N SER A 149 -20.14 1.73 -1.09
CA SER A 149 -20.03 0.48 -0.32
C SER A 149 -18.67 -0.19 -0.50
N ASP A 150 -18.16 -0.28 -1.73
CA ASP A 150 -16.82 -0.82 -2.01
C ASP A 150 -15.72 0.07 -1.44
N PHE A 151 -15.89 1.40 -1.48
CA PHE A 151 -14.96 2.36 -0.91
C PHE A 151 -14.88 2.28 0.63
N ASP A 152 -16.02 2.25 1.32
CA ASP A 152 -16.07 2.14 2.78
C ASP A 152 -15.57 0.76 3.26
N LEU A 153 -15.89 -0.30 2.51
CA LEU A 153 -15.40 -1.65 2.83
C LEU A 153 -13.88 -1.74 2.65
N MET A 154 -13.32 -1.16 1.59
CA MET A 154 -11.87 -1.07 1.40
C MET A 154 -11.17 -0.38 2.57
N ARG A 155 -11.72 0.75 3.06
CA ARG A 155 -11.20 1.47 4.23
C ARG A 155 -11.22 0.62 5.49
N THR A 156 -12.33 -0.11 5.69
CA THR A 156 -12.45 -1.02 6.84
C THR A 156 -11.43 -2.15 6.76
N GLU A 157 -11.29 -2.78 5.59
CA GLU A 157 -10.38 -3.90 5.37
C GLU A 157 -8.91 -3.53 5.53
N VAL A 158 -8.47 -2.38 4.99
CA VAL A 158 -7.07 -1.94 5.14
C VAL A 158 -6.75 -1.59 6.59
N SER A 159 -7.65 -0.89 7.31
CA SER A 159 -7.44 -0.59 8.73
C SER A 159 -7.41 -1.85 9.59
N ALA A 160 -8.33 -2.79 9.36
CA ALA A 160 -8.35 -4.06 10.09
C ALA A 160 -7.13 -4.94 9.74
N GLY A 161 -6.70 -4.93 8.47
CA GLY A 161 -5.48 -5.59 8.00
C GLY A 161 -4.22 -5.04 8.67
N GLN A 162 -4.12 -3.70 8.78
CA GLN A 162 -3.03 -3.04 9.50
C GLN A 162 -3.00 -3.43 10.97
N TYR A 163 -4.14 -3.41 11.66
CA TYR A 163 -4.20 -3.82 13.05
C TYR A 163 -3.85 -5.30 13.23
N LEU A 164 -4.27 -6.17 12.30
CA LEU A 164 -3.90 -7.59 12.33
C LEU A 164 -2.38 -7.79 12.19
N ASP A 165 -1.71 -6.97 11.38
CA ASP A 165 -0.26 -6.98 11.22
C ASP A 165 0.43 -6.69 12.56
N VAL A 166 0.10 -5.55 13.17
CA VAL A 166 0.60 -5.14 14.50
C VAL A 166 0.28 -6.18 15.57
N LEU A 167 -0.93 -6.75 15.56
CA LEU A 167 -1.33 -7.78 16.50
C LEU A 167 -0.50 -9.05 16.35
N SER A 168 -0.13 -9.41 15.12
CA SER A 168 0.69 -10.60 14.84
C SER A 168 2.11 -10.46 15.39
N GLU A 169 2.70 -9.27 15.28
CA GLU A 169 4.03 -8.94 15.83
C GLU A 169 4.02 -9.03 17.35
N VAL A 170 3.07 -8.35 18.01
CA VAL A 170 2.95 -8.34 19.48
C VAL A 170 2.69 -9.74 20.04
N ARG A 171 1.90 -10.56 19.35
CA ARG A 171 1.61 -11.95 19.75
C ARG A 171 2.70 -12.94 19.33
N ARG A 172 3.68 -12.49 18.56
CA ARG A 172 4.69 -13.32 17.90
C ARG A 172 4.07 -14.47 17.07
N ASP A 173 2.94 -14.21 16.43
CA ASP A 173 2.26 -15.19 15.58
C ASP A 173 2.90 -15.20 14.19
N VAL A 174 3.77 -16.19 13.95
CA VAL A 174 4.47 -16.41 12.67
C VAL A 174 3.74 -17.44 11.79
N SER A 175 2.44 -17.66 11.99
CA SER A 175 1.70 -18.63 11.20
C SER A 175 1.44 -18.15 9.77
N GLU A 176 1.57 -19.05 8.80
CA GLU A 176 1.25 -18.77 7.39
C GLU A 176 -0.18 -18.28 7.20
N ALA A 177 -1.12 -18.79 8.02
CA ALA A 177 -2.51 -18.38 7.97
C ALA A 177 -2.72 -16.91 8.36
N THR A 178 -1.97 -16.41 9.34
CA THR A 178 -2.02 -15.00 9.76
C THR A 178 -1.32 -14.13 8.72
N ALA A 179 -0.11 -14.50 8.28
CA ALA A 179 0.62 -13.79 7.22
C ALA A 179 -0.21 -13.65 5.93
N ALA A 180 -0.87 -14.73 5.49
CA ALA A 180 -1.73 -14.70 4.31
C ALA A 180 -2.95 -13.77 4.48
N LYS A 181 -3.54 -13.70 5.69
CA LYS A 181 -4.65 -12.76 5.96
C LYS A 181 -4.17 -11.31 5.95
N VAL A 182 -3.03 -11.02 6.55
CA VAL A 182 -2.43 -9.68 6.52
C VAL A 182 -2.17 -9.27 5.08
N ALA A 183 -1.43 -10.07 4.30
CA ALA A 183 -1.14 -9.80 2.90
C ALA A 183 -2.42 -9.59 2.07
N ARG A 184 -3.45 -10.41 2.30
CA ARG A 184 -4.75 -10.29 1.62
C ARG A 184 -5.46 -8.97 1.94
N TYR A 185 -5.61 -8.59 3.20
CA TYR A 185 -6.44 -7.45 3.60
C TYR A 185 -5.69 -6.11 3.63
N LYS A 186 -4.46 -6.08 4.16
CA LYS A 186 -3.62 -4.87 4.21
C LYS A 186 -3.17 -4.45 2.81
N SER A 187 -2.95 -5.41 1.90
CA SER A 187 -2.36 -5.12 0.60
C SER A 187 -3.19 -5.58 -0.60
N ALA A 188 -3.45 -6.87 -0.80
CA ALA A 188 -4.03 -7.37 -2.05
C ALA A 188 -5.41 -6.74 -2.35
N LYS A 189 -6.29 -6.77 -1.35
CA LYS A 189 -7.62 -6.17 -1.42
C LYS A 189 -7.54 -4.66 -1.60
N TYR A 190 -6.75 -4.01 -0.75
CA TYR A 190 -6.61 -2.57 -0.73
C TYR A 190 -5.99 -1.97 -2.01
N THR A 191 -4.99 -2.65 -2.57
CA THR A 191 -4.18 -2.12 -3.66
C THR A 191 -4.79 -2.39 -5.04
N ILE A 192 -5.48 -3.53 -5.20
CA ILE A 192 -5.92 -4.01 -6.52
C ILE A 192 -7.40 -4.37 -6.57
N GLU A 193 -7.85 -5.36 -5.78
CA GLU A 193 -9.24 -5.86 -5.88
C GLU A 193 -10.26 -4.75 -5.62
N ARG A 194 -10.14 -4.03 -4.50
CA ARG A 194 -11.10 -2.99 -4.13
C ARG A 194 -11.08 -1.81 -5.11
N PRO A 195 -9.92 -1.28 -5.54
CA PRO A 195 -9.90 -0.30 -6.62
C PRO A 195 -10.64 -0.76 -7.88
N LEU A 196 -10.39 -1.99 -8.37
CA LEU A 196 -11.13 -2.53 -9.53
C LEU A 196 -12.65 -2.55 -9.30
N LEU A 197 -13.09 -3.01 -8.12
CA LEU A 197 -14.51 -3.07 -7.77
C LEU A 197 -15.14 -1.68 -7.59
N ILE A 198 -14.41 -0.70 -7.04
CA ILE A 198 -14.84 0.71 -6.99
C ILE A 198 -15.05 1.23 -8.42
N GLY A 199 -14.12 0.95 -9.33
CA GLY A 199 -14.25 1.29 -10.75
C GLY A 199 -15.49 0.66 -11.39
N ALA A 200 -15.70 -0.64 -11.18
CA ALA A 200 -16.87 -1.37 -11.65
C ALA A 200 -18.19 -0.76 -11.13
N SER A 201 -18.23 -0.41 -9.84
CA SER A 201 -19.41 0.22 -9.23
C SER A 201 -19.68 1.62 -9.79
N LEU A 202 -18.64 2.41 -10.07
CA LEU A 202 -18.80 3.70 -10.76
C LEU A 202 -19.38 3.52 -12.17
N ALA A 203 -19.00 2.45 -12.86
CA ALA A 203 -19.54 2.10 -14.18
C ALA A 203 -20.99 1.59 -14.11
N GLY A 204 -21.41 1.01 -12.97
CA GLY A 204 -22.69 0.30 -12.84
C GLY A 204 -22.61 -1.13 -13.38
N ALA A 205 -21.43 -1.75 -13.27
CA ALA A 205 -21.17 -3.11 -13.74
C ALA A 205 -22.03 -4.15 -12.99
N ASP A 206 -22.38 -5.23 -13.69
CA ASP A 206 -23.10 -6.36 -13.09
C ASP A 206 -22.18 -7.28 -12.28
N ASP A 207 -22.78 -8.25 -11.60
CA ASP A 207 -22.03 -9.21 -10.76
C ASP A 207 -21.06 -10.09 -11.57
N ARG A 208 -21.28 -10.25 -12.88
CA ARG A 208 -20.41 -11.04 -13.74
C ARG A 208 -19.08 -10.31 -13.95
N VAL A 209 -19.11 -9.04 -14.34
CA VAL A 209 -17.89 -8.21 -14.48
C VAL A 209 -17.19 -8.04 -13.14
N ARG A 210 -17.96 -7.81 -12.06
CA ARG A 210 -17.40 -7.72 -10.69
C ARG A 210 -16.70 -9.02 -10.27
N GLY A 211 -17.30 -10.16 -10.58
CA GLY A 211 -16.70 -11.48 -10.34
C GLY A 211 -15.37 -11.67 -11.05
N HIS A 212 -15.28 -11.26 -12.32
CA HIS A 212 -14.02 -11.27 -13.08
C HIS A 212 -12.96 -10.39 -12.44
N TYR A 213 -13.30 -9.17 -12.03
CA TYR A 213 -12.36 -8.26 -11.37
C TYR A 213 -11.85 -8.79 -10.04
N SER A 214 -12.68 -9.46 -9.24
CA SER A 214 -12.21 -10.14 -8.02
C SER A 214 -11.29 -11.32 -8.35
N ALA A 215 -11.64 -12.14 -9.34
CA ALA A 215 -10.83 -13.29 -9.77
C ALA A 215 -9.47 -12.88 -10.35
N ILE A 216 -9.37 -11.70 -10.95
CA ILE A 216 -8.10 -11.12 -11.42
C ILE A 216 -7.36 -10.45 -10.26
N GLY A 217 -8.03 -9.54 -9.55
CA GLY A 217 -7.41 -8.59 -8.65
C GLY A 217 -6.88 -9.20 -7.36
N LEU A 218 -7.58 -10.19 -6.81
CA LEU A 218 -7.17 -10.83 -5.56
C LEU A 218 -5.86 -11.63 -5.71
N PRO A 219 -5.73 -12.60 -6.65
CA PRO A 219 -4.47 -13.33 -6.79
C PRO A 219 -3.33 -12.45 -7.28
N LEU A 220 -3.59 -11.48 -8.16
CA LEU A 220 -2.60 -10.49 -8.57
C LEU A 220 -2.10 -9.65 -7.39
N GLY A 221 -3.00 -9.23 -6.51
CA GLY A 221 -2.66 -8.45 -5.32
C GLY A 221 -1.85 -9.25 -4.31
N GLU A 222 -2.18 -10.53 -4.11
CA GLU A 222 -1.39 -11.42 -3.24
C GLU A 222 0.00 -11.64 -3.82
N ALA A 223 0.13 -11.88 -5.14
CA ALA A 223 1.42 -12.03 -5.80
C ALA A 223 2.28 -10.76 -5.68
N PHE A 224 1.65 -9.58 -5.83
CA PHE A 224 2.33 -8.29 -5.69
C PHE A 224 2.88 -8.09 -4.27
N GLN A 225 2.10 -8.39 -3.22
CA GLN A 225 2.59 -8.27 -1.84
C GLN A 225 3.73 -9.25 -1.55
N LEU A 226 3.62 -10.50 -1.99
CA LEU A 226 4.70 -11.47 -1.80
C LEU A 226 5.99 -11.06 -2.51
N ARG A 227 5.87 -10.43 -3.69
CA ARG A 227 7.03 -9.87 -4.39
C ARG A 227 7.63 -8.70 -3.60
N ASP A 228 6.81 -7.81 -3.06
CA ASP A 228 7.26 -6.72 -2.21
C ASP A 228 7.98 -7.25 -0.96
N ASP A 229 7.47 -8.30 -0.30
CA ASP A 229 8.13 -8.95 0.85
C ASP A 229 9.50 -9.53 0.47
N VAL A 230 9.62 -10.16 -0.71
CA VAL A 230 10.91 -10.65 -1.23
C VAL A 230 11.87 -9.49 -1.49
N LEU A 231 11.40 -8.39 -2.07
CA LEU A 231 12.23 -7.22 -2.36
C LEU A 231 12.65 -6.47 -1.08
N GLY A 232 11.79 -6.38 -0.08
CA GLY A 232 12.11 -5.78 1.22
C GLY A 232 13.24 -6.51 1.94
N VAL A 233 13.32 -7.83 1.75
CA VAL A 233 14.41 -8.64 2.29
C VAL A 233 15.62 -8.71 1.38
N PHE A 234 15.47 -8.92 0.07
CA PHE A 234 16.57 -9.29 -0.85
C PHE A 234 16.92 -8.23 -1.90
N GLY A 235 16.07 -7.24 -2.14
CA GLY A 235 16.21 -6.26 -3.20
C GLY A 235 17.31 -5.21 -2.96
N ASP A 236 17.73 -4.57 -4.06
CA ASP A 236 18.62 -3.41 -4.05
C ASP A 236 17.95 -2.19 -3.39
N PRO A 237 18.57 -1.55 -2.37
CA PRO A 237 18.10 -0.30 -1.78
C PRO A 237 17.76 0.81 -2.78
N ALA A 238 18.46 0.87 -3.92
CA ALA A 238 18.19 1.83 -4.97
C ALA A 238 16.80 1.63 -5.63
N GLN A 239 16.27 0.40 -5.59
CA GLN A 239 14.96 0.05 -6.15
C GLN A 239 13.84 0.11 -5.10
N THR A 240 14.12 -0.28 -3.85
CA THR A 240 13.13 -0.32 -2.76
C THR A 240 12.93 1.05 -2.12
N GLY A 241 13.93 1.94 -2.19
CA GLY A 241 13.92 3.24 -1.52
C GLY A 241 14.06 3.14 0.00
N LYS A 242 14.40 1.96 0.52
CA LYS A 242 14.68 1.63 1.93
C LYS A 242 16.01 0.88 2.04
N PRO A 243 16.71 0.92 3.19
CA PRO A 243 17.86 0.05 3.44
C PRO A 243 17.52 -1.44 3.24
N ALA A 244 18.50 -2.22 2.78
CA ALA A 244 18.33 -3.65 2.62
C ALA A 244 18.05 -4.32 3.98
N GLY A 245 17.00 -5.15 4.03
CA GLY A 245 16.60 -5.88 5.24
C GLY A 245 15.85 -5.04 6.27
N ASP A 246 15.27 -3.89 5.89
CA ASP A 246 14.40 -3.11 6.76
C ASP A 246 13.24 -3.93 7.30
N ASP A 247 12.59 -4.75 6.47
CA ASP A 247 11.51 -5.64 6.91
C ASP A 247 11.96 -6.63 8.02
N LEU A 248 13.24 -7.00 8.05
CA LEU A 248 13.81 -7.84 9.10
C LEU A 248 14.06 -7.06 10.40
N ARG A 249 14.39 -5.77 10.31
CA ARG A 249 14.53 -4.86 11.47
C ARG A 249 13.18 -4.47 12.05
N GLU A 250 12.22 -4.21 11.18
CA GLU A 250 10.81 -3.95 11.52
C GLU A 250 10.17 -5.22 12.13
N GLY A 251 10.70 -6.40 11.82
CA GLY A 251 10.24 -7.66 12.40
C GLY A 251 8.96 -8.19 11.76
N LYS A 252 8.75 -7.87 10.47
CA LYS A 252 7.52 -8.21 9.76
C LYS A 252 7.34 -9.71 9.63
N HIS A 253 6.16 -10.20 10.04
CA HIS A 253 5.79 -11.61 9.99
C HIS A 253 5.22 -11.99 8.61
N THR A 254 6.02 -11.77 7.58
CA THR A 254 5.65 -12.04 6.18
C THR A 254 5.48 -13.54 5.91
N PHE A 255 4.87 -13.89 4.77
CA PHE A 255 4.78 -15.29 4.34
C PHE A 255 6.16 -15.95 4.25
N LEU A 256 7.17 -15.21 3.78
CA LEU A 256 8.56 -15.65 3.70
C LEU A 256 9.12 -16.01 5.09
N VAL A 257 8.88 -15.17 6.10
CA VAL A 257 9.30 -15.44 7.49
C VAL A 257 8.52 -16.61 8.10
N ALA A 258 7.21 -16.71 7.82
CA ALA A 258 6.38 -17.82 8.28
C ALA A 258 6.85 -19.17 7.72
N ARG A 259 7.17 -19.23 6.42
CA ARG A 259 7.72 -20.43 5.76
C ARG A 259 9.06 -20.83 6.36
N ALA A 260 9.98 -19.88 6.50
CA ALA A 260 11.25 -20.15 7.16
C ALA A 260 11.02 -20.62 8.60
N SER A 261 10.05 -20.03 9.30
CA SER A 261 9.74 -20.40 10.67
C SER A 261 9.08 -21.77 10.84
N ALA A 262 8.42 -22.29 9.81
CA ALA A 262 7.93 -23.66 9.83
C ALA A 262 9.05 -24.68 9.54
N ALA A 263 10.03 -24.31 8.70
CA ALA A 263 11.05 -25.24 8.19
C ALA A 263 12.40 -25.20 8.94
N ALA A 264 12.68 -24.15 9.72
CA ALA A 264 14.00 -24.00 10.35
C ALA A 264 14.28 -25.03 11.44
N ASP A 265 15.54 -25.49 11.49
CA ASP A 265 16.08 -26.33 12.56
C ASP A 265 16.18 -25.55 13.90
N PRO A 266 16.47 -26.23 15.03
CA PRO A 266 16.55 -25.56 16.34
C PRO A 266 17.57 -24.41 16.42
N GLY A 267 18.68 -24.49 15.68
CA GLY A 267 19.70 -23.44 15.65
C GLY A 267 19.24 -22.23 14.84
N GLN A 268 18.67 -22.47 13.65
CA GLN A 268 18.08 -21.44 12.82
C GLN A 268 16.89 -20.75 13.51
N ARG A 269 16.04 -21.51 14.21
CA ARG A 269 14.93 -21.00 15.04
C ARG A 269 15.44 -20.02 16.09
N ALA A 270 16.47 -20.38 16.84
CA ALA A 270 17.04 -19.53 17.87
C ALA A 270 17.57 -18.20 17.30
N VAL A 271 18.14 -18.22 16.09
CA VAL A 271 18.61 -16.99 15.42
C VAL A 271 17.43 -16.12 14.97
N LEU A 272 16.40 -16.71 14.35
CA LEU A 272 15.18 -16.00 13.96
C LEU A 272 14.53 -15.32 15.17
N ASP A 273 14.32 -16.06 16.26
CA ASP A 273 13.66 -15.57 17.47
C ASP A 273 14.47 -14.47 18.18
N ALA A 274 15.79 -14.46 18.04
CA ALA A 274 16.68 -13.50 18.68
C ALA A 274 16.94 -12.24 17.84
N SER A 275 16.81 -12.30 16.51
CA SER A 275 17.30 -11.24 15.62
C SER A 275 16.21 -10.59 14.75
N LEU A 276 15.07 -11.26 14.53
CA LEU A 276 13.95 -10.66 13.80
C LEU A 276 13.29 -9.58 14.67
N GLY A 277 13.09 -8.39 14.11
CA GLY A 277 12.53 -7.25 14.83
C GLY A 277 13.53 -6.50 15.71
N ASP A 278 14.83 -6.79 15.57
CA ASP A 278 15.87 -6.03 16.23
C ASP A 278 16.16 -4.74 15.44
N PRO A 279 15.83 -3.54 15.95
CA PRO A 279 16.10 -2.28 15.25
C PRO A 279 17.60 -2.03 15.06
N ASP A 280 18.45 -2.62 15.90
CA ASP A 280 19.90 -2.49 15.85
C ASP A 280 20.57 -3.60 15.01
N LEU A 281 19.78 -4.37 14.24
CA LEU A 281 20.28 -5.47 13.42
C LEU A 281 21.30 -4.98 12.39
N ASP A 282 22.56 -5.36 12.62
CA ASP A 282 23.67 -5.01 11.75
C ASP A 282 23.65 -5.77 10.41
N ALA A 283 24.52 -5.37 9.49
CA ALA A 283 24.61 -5.98 8.16
C ALA A 283 24.94 -7.48 8.22
N ALA A 284 25.68 -7.92 9.24
CA ALA A 284 26.00 -9.34 9.43
C ALA A 284 24.78 -10.13 9.92
N GLY A 285 23.95 -9.54 10.79
CA GLY A 285 22.67 -10.07 11.23
C GLY A 285 21.68 -10.22 10.08
N VAL A 286 21.52 -9.17 9.27
CA VAL A 286 20.72 -9.24 8.03
C VAL A 286 21.21 -10.36 7.11
N ALA A 287 22.52 -10.48 6.89
CA ALA A 287 23.08 -11.55 6.07
C ALA A 287 22.81 -12.96 6.63
N ARG A 288 22.89 -13.14 7.95
CA ARG A 288 22.54 -14.41 8.61
C ARG A 288 21.07 -14.75 8.44
N LEU A 289 20.16 -13.81 8.65
CA LEU A 289 18.72 -14.03 8.46
C LEU A 289 18.40 -14.37 7.00
N ARG A 290 18.98 -13.63 6.03
CA ARG A 290 18.86 -13.95 4.60
C ARG A 290 19.31 -15.38 4.27
N ALA A 291 20.45 -15.82 4.82
CA ALA A 291 20.93 -17.18 4.64
C ALA A 291 19.94 -18.21 5.17
N ILE A 292 19.36 -17.99 6.36
CA ILE A 292 18.32 -18.88 6.92
C ILE A 292 17.08 -18.93 6.01
N LEU A 293 16.61 -17.79 5.50
CA LEU A 293 15.46 -17.74 4.58
C LEU A 293 15.72 -18.51 3.27
N MET A 294 16.97 -18.57 2.82
CA MET A 294 17.37 -19.35 1.65
C MET A 294 17.52 -20.84 1.98
N ASP A 295 18.25 -21.17 3.04
CA ASP A 295 18.58 -22.55 3.44
C ASP A 295 17.34 -23.36 3.85
N THR A 296 16.33 -22.70 4.42
CA THR A 296 15.04 -23.30 4.74
C THR A 296 14.16 -23.56 3.52
N GLY A 297 14.53 -23.04 2.34
CA GLY A 297 13.72 -23.10 1.13
C GLY A 297 12.59 -22.07 1.08
N ALA A 298 12.45 -21.21 2.09
CA ALA A 298 11.34 -20.26 2.19
C ALA A 298 11.27 -19.27 1.03
N LEU A 299 12.43 -18.80 0.54
CA LEU A 299 12.49 -17.97 -0.66
C LEU A 299 11.95 -18.71 -1.90
N ALA A 300 12.36 -19.97 -2.10
CA ALA A 300 11.91 -20.77 -3.23
C ALA A 300 10.39 -21.06 -3.16
N ASP A 301 9.87 -21.37 -1.97
CA ASP A 301 8.43 -21.58 -1.76
C ASP A 301 7.63 -20.30 -2.04
N THR A 302 8.16 -19.14 -1.63
CA THR A 302 7.52 -17.84 -1.87
C THR A 302 7.48 -17.52 -3.36
N GLU A 303 8.58 -17.75 -4.08
CA GLU A 303 8.65 -17.60 -5.54
C GLU A 303 7.66 -18.53 -6.26
N GLN A 304 7.53 -19.79 -5.83
CA GLN A 304 6.55 -20.73 -6.39
C GLN A 304 5.11 -20.25 -6.13
N ARG A 305 4.83 -19.71 -4.95
CA ARG A 305 3.50 -19.16 -4.64
C ARG A 305 3.17 -17.94 -5.50
N ILE A 306 4.14 -17.06 -5.75
CA ILE A 306 4.00 -15.92 -6.68
C ILE A 306 3.64 -16.43 -8.09
N GLU A 307 4.35 -17.43 -8.61
CA GLU A 307 4.08 -18.02 -9.93
C GLU A 307 2.67 -18.64 -10.02
N ALA A 308 2.23 -19.36 -8.99
CA ALA A 308 0.90 -19.96 -8.93
C ALA A 308 -0.21 -18.89 -8.95
N LEU A 309 -0.07 -17.85 -8.13
CA LEU A 309 -1.01 -16.72 -8.07
C LEU A 309 -1.05 -15.94 -9.40
N ALA A 310 0.11 -15.75 -10.04
CA ALA A 310 0.15 -15.11 -11.34
C ALA A 310 -0.56 -15.93 -12.41
N SER A 311 -0.41 -17.25 -12.38
CA SER A 311 -1.12 -18.17 -13.30
C SER A 311 -2.65 -18.14 -13.06
N GLU A 312 -3.08 -18.06 -11.80
CA GLU A 312 -4.50 -17.88 -11.45
C GLU A 312 -5.06 -16.56 -12.04
N ALA A 313 -4.33 -15.46 -11.88
CA ALA A 313 -4.71 -14.15 -12.43
C ALA A 313 -4.73 -14.13 -13.97
N GLU A 314 -3.76 -14.80 -14.62
CA GLU A 314 -3.70 -14.93 -16.09
C GLU A 314 -4.91 -15.70 -16.64
N ALA A 315 -5.25 -16.83 -16.01
CA ALA A 315 -6.43 -17.60 -16.38
C ALA A 315 -7.73 -16.79 -16.21
N ALA A 316 -7.82 -16.00 -15.13
CA ALA A 316 -8.96 -15.10 -14.91
C ALA A 316 -9.06 -14.01 -15.99
N LEU A 317 -7.93 -13.39 -16.37
CA LEU A 317 -7.87 -12.42 -17.47
C LEU A 317 -8.41 -13.01 -18.78
N GLU A 318 -7.94 -14.20 -19.15
CA GLU A 318 -8.39 -14.88 -20.37
C GLU A 318 -9.90 -15.15 -20.35
N SER A 319 -10.42 -15.64 -19.23
CA SER A 319 -11.86 -15.94 -19.08
C SER A 319 -12.75 -14.70 -19.14
N SER A 320 -12.21 -13.50 -18.87
CA SER A 320 -12.94 -12.25 -18.82
C SER A 320 -13.04 -11.50 -20.17
N ARG A 321 -12.34 -11.96 -21.21
CA ARG A 321 -12.22 -11.24 -22.51
C ARG A 321 -13.54 -10.89 -23.20
N ALA A 322 -14.58 -11.68 -22.97
CA ALA A 322 -15.89 -11.43 -23.57
C ALA A 322 -16.67 -10.31 -22.87
N ASP A 323 -16.31 -9.97 -21.63
CA ASP A 323 -17.11 -9.13 -20.73
C ASP A 323 -16.41 -7.83 -20.32
N VAL A 324 -15.11 -7.70 -20.59
CA VAL A 324 -14.27 -6.55 -20.19
C VAL A 324 -13.62 -5.92 -21.42
N ASP A 325 -13.54 -4.59 -21.46
CA ASP A 325 -12.87 -3.87 -22.54
C ASP A 325 -11.41 -4.36 -22.73
N PRO A 326 -11.01 -4.73 -23.96
CA PRO A 326 -9.66 -5.23 -24.24
C PRO A 326 -8.53 -4.30 -23.79
N ALA A 327 -8.72 -2.97 -23.84
CA ALA A 327 -7.70 -2.02 -23.42
C ALA A 327 -7.42 -2.11 -21.92
N ALA A 328 -8.45 -2.36 -21.10
CA ALA A 328 -8.27 -2.58 -19.66
C ALA A 328 -7.50 -3.89 -19.40
N LEU A 329 -7.81 -4.96 -20.14
CA LEU A 329 -7.13 -6.25 -20.02
C LEU A 329 -5.64 -6.17 -20.40
N GLU A 330 -5.28 -5.39 -21.42
CA GLU A 330 -3.88 -5.14 -21.78
C GLU A 330 -3.11 -4.45 -20.63
N VAL A 331 -3.73 -3.48 -19.96
CA VAL A 331 -3.12 -2.84 -18.79
C VAL A 331 -2.95 -3.83 -17.64
N PHE A 332 -3.97 -4.63 -17.35
CA PHE A 332 -3.89 -5.63 -16.27
C PHE A 332 -2.82 -6.67 -16.55
N ALA A 333 -2.70 -7.16 -17.80
CA ALA A 333 -1.64 -8.08 -18.21
C ALA A 333 -0.23 -7.45 -18.08
N GLY A 334 -0.07 -6.18 -18.47
CA GLY A 334 1.20 -5.46 -18.32
C GLY A 334 1.63 -5.30 -16.85
N LEU A 335 0.67 -5.16 -15.93
CA LEU A 335 0.94 -5.09 -14.48
C LEU A 335 1.19 -6.47 -13.87
N LEU A 336 0.52 -7.52 -14.34
CA LEU A 336 0.81 -8.91 -13.97
C LEU A 336 2.26 -9.27 -14.25
N VAL A 337 2.78 -8.93 -15.45
CA VAL A 337 4.20 -9.14 -15.79
C VAL A 337 5.12 -8.48 -14.77
N LYS A 338 4.81 -7.27 -14.30
CA LYS A 338 5.63 -6.57 -13.31
C LYS A 338 5.61 -7.24 -11.93
N ALA A 339 4.50 -7.82 -11.52
CA ALA A 339 4.40 -8.52 -10.23
C ALA A 339 5.28 -9.79 -10.19
N VAL A 340 5.47 -10.45 -11.34
CA VAL A 340 6.25 -11.69 -11.44
C VAL A 340 7.74 -11.45 -11.68
N LYS A 341 8.14 -10.23 -12.08
CA LYS A 341 9.55 -9.92 -12.36
C LYS A 341 10.45 -10.16 -11.14
N ARG A 342 11.56 -10.87 -11.41
CA ARG A 342 12.65 -11.17 -10.46
C ARG A 342 13.81 -10.22 -10.71
N ASP A 343 13.61 -8.94 -10.48
CA ASP A 343 14.72 -7.99 -10.55
C ASP A 343 15.32 -7.87 -9.14
N PHE A 344 16.39 -8.64 -8.88
CA PHE A 344 17.20 -8.58 -7.65
C PHE A 344 18.30 -7.53 -7.79
#